data_AF-A0A428JYQ1-F1
#
_entry.id   AF-A0A428JYQ1-F1
#
_cell.length_a   1.000
_cell.length_b   1.000
_cell.length_c   1.000
_cell.angle_alpha   90.00
_cell.angle_beta   90.00
_cell.angle_gamma   90.00
#
_symmetry.space_group_name_H-M   'P 1'
#
loop_
_entity.id
_entity.type
_entity.pdbx_description
1 polymer ?
#
loop_
_entity_poly.entity_id
_entity_poly.type
_entity_poly.pdbx_seq_one_letter_code
_entity_poly.pdbx_strand_id
1 'polypeptide(L)'
;MRQYFPSWLRVPLVFFAIAALAEYVIDSGDKPAFIEHPMVGLFLLLVLLILIAIEGIVGAMDNVLYQSLDEEAKARYVAQKNKTPKFIKWIQDTYKKSLGSKPIEEEHEIILDHNYDGIKELDNSLPPWWLYSFYASIIFAAVYLLKYHVFNGDSQYDELEQEYAEAKIAIEEYKKTAKDLVDFTTVEVLTDVSDLKAGEAIFTTNCVACHKADGGGGIGPNLTDEYWILGGGIKNVFKTVSEGGRDGKGMIAWKQNLKPSEIAQVASYVLTFQGTTPAEPKEAEGDLWVTENTTPEETGTPENATEATVETDSTTVN
;
A
#
# COMPACT_ATOMS: atom_id res chain seq x y z
N MET A 1 5.99 26.93 -38.22
CA MET A 1 6.09 27.07 -36.75
C MET A 1 7.54 27.35 -36.39
N ARG A 2 7.83 28.41 -35.63
CA ARG A 2 9.22 28.72 -35.23
C ARG A 2 9.79 27.55 -34.42
N GLN A 3 10.87 26.94 -34.91
CA GLN A 3 11.52 25.81 -34.26
C GLN A 3 12.46 26.34 -33.17
N TYR A 4 11.90 26.61 -31.99
CA TYR A 4 12.67 27.09 -30.83
C TYR A 4 13.53 26.00 -30.19
N PHE A 5 13.16 24.73 -30.41
CA PHE A 5 13.88 23.56 -29.93
C PHE A 5 14.23 22.67 -31.11
N PRO A 6 15.42 22.05 -31.12
CA PRO A 6 15.81 21.14 -32.18
C PRO A 6 14.86 19.93 -32.22
N SER A 7 14.65 19.39 -33.42
CA SER A 7 13.70 18.30 -33.70
C SER A 7 13.89 17.09 -32.78
N TRP A 8 15.15 16.73 -32.51
CA TRP A 8 15.53 15.63 -31.62
C TRP A 8 15.12 15.83 -30.15
N LEU A 9 14.82 17.07 -29.73
CA LEU A 9 14.32 17.36 -28.39
C LEU A 9 12.79 17.54 -28.38
N ARG A 10 12.24 18.20 -29.39
CA ARG A 10 10.78 18.47 -29.48
C ARG A 10 9.97 17.18 -29.67
N VAL A 11 10.40 16.27 -30.55
CA VAL A 11 9.65 15.05 -30.84
C VAL A 11 9.53 14.16 -29.58
N PRO A 12 10.63 13.86 -28.84
CA PRO A 12 10.52 13.14 -27.58
C PRO A 12 9.67 13.88 -26.54
N LEU A 13 9.82 15.19 -26.39
CA LEU A 13 9.06 15.97 -25.40
C LEU A 13 7.54 15.85 -25.64
N VAL A 14 7.10 16.05 -26.88
CA VAL A 14 5.67 15.92 -27.23
C VAL A 14 5.21 14.47 -27.09
N PHE A 15 6.03 13.51 -27.51
CA PHE A 15 5.72 12.08 -27.36
C PHE A 15 5.52 11.68 -25.90
N PHE A 16 6.46 12.03 -25.02
CA PHE A 16 6.38 11.69 -23.60
C PHE A 16 5.26 12.45 -22.88
N ALA A 17 4.92 13.67 -23.30
CA ALA A 17 3.75 14.38 -22.78
C ALA A 17 2.44 13.64 -23.13
N ILE A 18 2.32 13.13 -24.36
CA ILE A 18 1.16 12.34 -24.79
C ILE A 18 1.14 10.98 -24.07
N ALA A 19 2.30 10.33 -23.89
CA ALA A 19 2.41 9.08 -23.17
C ALA A 19 2.02 9.23 -21.69
N ALA A 20 2.48 10.29 -21.02
CA ALA A 20 2.11 10.59 -19.64
C ALA A 20 0.60 10.90 -19.52
N LEU A 21 0.02 11.60 -20.49
CA LEU A 21 -1.42 11.83 -20.53
C LEU A 21 -2.21 10.53 -20.74
N ALA A 22 -1.73 9.64 -21.61
CA ALA A 22 -2.36 8.34 -21.83
C ALA A 22 -2.32 7.50 -20.54
N GLU A 23 -1.19 7.49 -19.83
CA GLU A 23 -1.05 6.83 -18.54
C GLU A 23 -2.00 7.42 -17.48
N TYR A 24 -2.14 8.75 -17.44
CA TYR A 24 -3.02 9.42 -16.48
C TYR A 24 -4.51 9.14 -16.71
N VAL A 25 -4.92 8.91 -17.97
CA VAL A 25 -6.33 8.75 -18.34
C VAL A 25 -6.76 7.28 -18.36
N ILE A 26 -5.83 6.35 -18.59
CA ILE A 26 -6.13 4.93 -18.74
C ILE A 26 -5.84 4.23 -17.41
N ASP A 27 -6.86 3.66 -16.79
CA ASP A 27 -6.71 2.88 -15.57
C ASP A 27 -6.05 1.52 -15.88
N SER A 28 -4.79 1.37 -15.45
CA SER A 28 -4.00 0.15 -15.65
C SER A 28 -3.47 -0.45 -14.34
N GLY A 29 -4.00 -0.03 -13.19
CA GLY A 29 -3.58 -0.49 -11.87
C GLY A 29 -2.07 -0.27 -11.64
N ASP A 30 -1.37 -1.31 -11.18
CA ASP A 30 0.05 -1.23 -10.84
C ASP A 30 1.02 -1.35 -12.04
N LYS A 31 0.49 -1.59 -13.24
CA LYS A 31 1.30 -1.74 -14.45
C LYS A 31 1.12 -0.54 -15.38
N PRO A 32 2.16 -0.16 -16.15
CA PRO A 32 2.01 0.85 -17.18
C PRO A 32 0.92 0.51 -18.20
N ALA A 33 0.16 1.50 -18.65
CA ALA A 33 -0.98 1.33 -19.54
C ALA A 33 -0.64 0.63 -20.86
N PHE A 34 0.58 0.83 -21.36
CA PHE A 34 1.05 0.17 -22.59
C PHE A 34 1.35 -1.33 -22.43
N ILE A 35 1.57 -1.81 -21.20
CA ILE A 35 1.78 -3.24 -20.90
C ILE A 35 0.44 -3.95 -20.72
N GLU A 36 -0.45 -3.35 -19.92
CA GLU A 36 -1.75 -3.95 -19.62
C GLU A 36 -2.69 -3.91 -20.84
N HIS A 37 -2.61 -2.85 -21.65
CA HIS A 37 -3.39 -2.69 -22.86
C HIS A 37 -2.49 -2.59 -24.11
N PRO A 38 -2.26 -3.69 -24.84
CA PRO A 38 -1.40 -3.70 -26.03
C PRO A 38 -1.80 -2.67 -27.11
N MET A 39 -3.09 -2.32 -27.18
CA MET A 39 -3.60 -1.27 -28.07
C MET A 39 -3.02 0.12 -27.78
N VAL A 40 -2.73 0.42 -26.51
CA VAL A 40 -2.10 1.68 -26.09
C VAL A 40 -0.66 1.74 -26.62
N GLY A 41 0.08 0.63 -26.56
CA GLY A 41 1.41 0.53 -27.16
C GLY A 41 1.39 0.78 -28.68
N LEU A 42 0.42 0.21 -29.40
CA LEU A 42 0.25 0.46 -30.84
C LEU A 42 -0.13 1.92 -31.14
N PHE A 43 -1.00 2.51 -30.32
CA PHE A 43 -1.36 3.92 -30.42
C PHE A 43 -0.14 4.83 -30.24
N LEU A 44 0.66 4.61 -29.19
CA LEU A 44 1.88 5.39 -28.94
C LEU A 44 2.89 5.24 -30.08
N LEU A 45 3.07 4.03 -30.60
CA LEU A 45 3.93 3.80 -31.77
C LEU A 45 3.46 4.58 -33.00
N LEU A 46 2.15 4.58 -33.28
CA LEU A 46 1.57 5.36 -34.37
C LEU A 46 1.80 6.87 -34.16
N VAL A 47 1.56 7.38 -32.95
CA VAL A 47 1.81 8.78 -32.60
C VAL A 47 3.28 9.14 -32.84
N LEU A 48 4.23 8.30 -32.42
CA LEU A 48 5.65 8.54 -32.64
C LEU A 48 5.99 8.62 -34.13
N LEU A 49 5.49 7.68 -34.94
CA LEU A 49 5.70 7.69 -36.39
C LEU A 49 5.12 8.95 -37.05
N ILE A 50 3.93 9.36 -36.63
CA ILE A 50 3.29 10.60 -37.11
C ILE A 50 4.14 11.82 -36.74
N LEU A 51 4.63 11.92 -35.50
CA LEU A 51 5.48 13.03 -35.07
C LEU A 51 6.78 13.10 -35.88
N ILE A 52 7.42 11.96 -36.15
CA ILE A 52 8.62 11.89 -37.00
C ILE A 52 8.28 12.30 -38.44
N ALA A 53 7.17 11.82 -39.00
CA ALA A 53 6.74 12.15 -40.35
C ALA A 53 6.41 13.64 -40.51
N ILE A 54 5.67 14.22 -39.56
CA ILE A 54 5.38 15.66 -39.53
C ILE A 54 6.68 16.46 -39.50
N GLU A 55 7.65 16.03 -38.69
CA GLU A 55 8.93 16.73 -38.59
C GLU A 55 9.74 16.65 -39.88
N GLY A 56 9.76 15.49 -40.52
CA GLY A 56 10.37 15.31 -41.83
C GLY A 56 9.72 16.19 -42.91
N ILE A 57 8.38 16.27 -42.94
CA ILE A 57 7.63 17.11 -43.87
C ILE A 57 7.94 18.58 -43.63
N VAL A 58 7.86 19.04 -42.38
CA VAL A 58 8.16 20.44 -42.03
C VAL A 58 9.61 20.79 -42.38
N GLY A 59 10.57 19.90 -42.10
CA GLY A 59 11.96 20.08 -42.48
C GLY A 59 12.18 20.15 -44.00
N ALA A 60 11.51 19.30 -44.77
CA ALA A 60 11.56 19.33 -46.22
C ALA A 60 10.95 20.62 -46.79
N MET A 61 9.79 21.04 -46.27
CA MET A 61 9.17 22.32 -46.65
C MET A 61 10.07 23.51 -46.32
N ASP A 62 10.72 23.51 -45.15
CA ASP A 62 11.65 24.57 -44.73
C ASP A 62 12.89 24.63 -45.63
N ASN A 63 13.43 23.47 -46.02
CA ASN A 63 14.56 23.39 -46.95
C ASN A 63 14.17 23.87 -48.36
N VAL A 64 13.01 23.47 -48.89
CA VAL A 64 12.51 23.94 -50.20
C VAL A 64 12.27 25.45 -50.15
N LEU A 65 11.64 25.94 -49.09
CA LEU A 65 11.47 27.37 -48.87
C LEU A 65 12.83 28.07 -48.90
N TYR A 66 13.81 27.62 -48.12
CA TYR A 66 15.14 28.21 -48.06
C TYR A 66 15.87 28.23 -49.42
N GLN A 67 15.75 27.16 -50.20
CA GLN A 67 16.35 27.07 -51.53
C GLN A 67 15.65 27.96 -52.57
N SER A 68 14.35 28.22 -52.39
CA SER A 68 13.57 29.10 -53.29
C SER A 68 13.77 30.60 -53.05
N LEU A 69 14.48 30.99 -51.99
CA LEU A 69 14.77 32.40 -51.67
C LEU A 69 15.96 32.94 -52.48
N ASP A 70 15.95 34.24 -52.77
CA ASP A 70 17.12 34.95 -53.28
C ASP A 70 18.17 35.18 -52.18
N GLU A 71 19.39 35.58 -52.53
CA GLU A 71 20.48 35.72 -51.56
C GLU A 71 20.17 36.74 -50.44
N GLU A 72 19.46 37.82 -50.76
CA GLU A 72 19.04 38.80 -49.76
C GLU A 72 17.94 38.24 -48.83
N ALA A 73 16.96 37.49 -49.34
CA ALA A 73 15.96 36.87 -48.48
C ALA A 73 16.52 35.66 -47.70
N LYS A 74 17.51 34.92 -48.21
CA LYS A 74 18.24 33.90 -47.42
C LYS A 74 18.93 34.54 -46.23
N ALA A 75 19.65 35.65 -46.44
CA ALA A 75 20.30 36.39 -45.36
C ALA A 75 19.27 36.88 -44.32
N ARG A 76 18.12 37.42 -44.76
CA ARG A 76 17.02 37.82 -43.87
C ARG A 76 16.38 36.64 -43.14
N TYR A 77 16.20 35.50 -43.81
CA TYR A 77 15.64 34.27 -43.26
C TYR A 77 16.56 33.71 -42.16
N VAL A 78 17.87 33.60 -42.41
CA VAL A 78 18.87 33.17 -41.41
C VAL A 78 18.91 34.16 -40.24
N ALA A 79 18.92 35.47 -40.52
CA ALA A 79 18.90 36.50 -39.49
C ALA A 79 17.62 36.45 -38.63
N GLN A 80 16.47 36.06 -39.20
CA GLN A 80 15.25 35.84 -38.43
C GLN A 80 15.25 34.52 -37.64
N LYS A 81 15.81 33.44 -38.20
CA LYS A 81 15.91 32.12 -37.56
C LYS A 81 16.87 32.14 -36.37
N ASN A 82 17.93 32.93 -36.45
CA ASN A 82 18.94 33.10 -35.40
C ASN A 82 18.56 34.13 -34.32
N LYS A 83 17.40 34.80 -34.43
CA LYS A 83 16.95 35.72 -33.38
C LYS A 83 16.58 34.92 -32.12
N THR A 84 17.34 35.15 -31.05
CA THR A 84 17.00 34.64 -29.72
C THR A 84 15.56 35.06 -29.37
N PRO A 85 14.69 34.12 -28.96
CA PRO A 85 13.33 34.43 -28.56
C PRO A 85 13.33 35.45 -27.42
N LYS A 86 12.36 36.38 -27.44
CA LYS A 86 12.24 37.40 -26.38
C LYS A 86 12.21 36.78 -24.98
N PHE A 87 11.58 35.62 -24.84
CA PHE A 87 11.51 34.86 -23.58
C PHE A 87 12.89 34.35 -23.12
N ILE A 88 13.67 33.72 -24.01
CA ILE A 88 15.02 33.24 -23.66
C ILE A 88 15.93 34.41 -23.33
N LYS A 89 15.85 35.51 -24.10
CA LYS A 89 16.60 36.72 -23.82
C LYS A 89 16.21 37.31 -22.45
N TRP A 90 14.91 37.34 -22.13
CA TRP A 90 14.43 37.76 -20.82
C TRP A 90 14.96 36.88 -19.68
N ILE A 91 14.99 35.55 -19.84
CA ILE A 91 15.59 34.63 -18.85
C ILE A 91 17.07 34.96 -18.67
N GLN A 92 17.83 35.10 -19.76
CA GLN A 92 19.26 35.38 -19.71
C GLN A 92 19.54 36.73 -19.04
N ASP A 93 18.79 37.76 -19.39
CA ASP A 93 18.94 39.11 -18.82
C ASP A 93 18.55 39.11 -17.33
N THR A 94 17.49 38.38 -16.97
CA THR A 94 17.06 38.22 -15.57
C THR A 94 18.07 37.44 -14.74
N TYR A 95 18.64 36.37 -15.29
CA TYR A 95 19.69 35.59 -14.65
C TYR A 95 20.96 36.42 -14.45
N LYS A 96 21.41 37.15 -15.49
CA LYS A 96 22.56 38.06 -15.36
C LYS A 96 22.31 39.13 -14.28
N LYS A 97 21.11 39.68 -14.23
CA LYS A 97 20.71 40.63 -13.19
C LYS A 97 20.70 40.00 -11.80
N SER A 98 20.31 38.73 -11.68
CA SER A 98 20.27 38.05 -10.38
C SER A 98 21.67 37.73 -9.85
N LEU A 99 22.68 37.56 -10.72
CA LEU A 99 24.07 37.34 -10.32
C LEU A 99 24.71 38.57 -9.66
N GLY A 100 24.32 39.79 -10.05
CA GLY A 100 24.83 41.02 -9.44
C GLY A 100 26.33 41.29 -9.65
N SER A 101 27.01 40.53 -10.50
CA SER A 101 28.45 40.64 -10.77
C SER A 101 28.77 41.76 -11.76
N LYS A 102 29.91 42.45 -11.57
CA LYS A 102 30.46 43.36 -12.58
C LYS A 102 31.03 42.59 -13.79
N PRO A 103 31.05 43.18 -15.01
CA PRO A 103 31.74 42.61 -16.17
C PRO A 103 33.24 42.45 -15.93
N ILE A 104 33.85 41.45 -16.57
CA ILE A 104 35.28 41.12 -16.41
C ILE A 104 36.22 42.27 -16.82
N GLU A 105 35.81 43.11 -17.77
CA GLU A 105 36.61 44.25 -18.23
C GLU A 105 36.74 45.33 -17.15
N GLU A 106 35.74 45.45 -16.28
CA GLU A 106 35.69 46.39 -15.16
C GLU A 106 36.16 45.77 -13.83
N GLU A 107 36.64 44.51 -13.86
CA GLU A 107 37.08 43.78 -12.65
C GLU A 107 38.21 44.52 -11.93
N HIS A 108 39.09 45.18 -12.68
CA HIS A 108 40.20 45.97 -12.14
C HIS A 108 39.76 47.11 -11.20
N GLU A 109 38.51 47.58 -11.29
CA GLU A 109 37.96 48.61 -10.42
C GLU A 109 37.54 48.10 -9.04
N ILE A 110 37.32 46.78 -8.91
CA ILE A 110 36.81 46.14 -7.68
C ILE A 110 37.83 45.20 -7.04
N ILE A 111 39.06 45.15 -7.56
CA ILE A 111 40.15 44.40 -6.94
C ILE A 111 40.59 45.14 -5.67
N LEU A 112 40.58 44.43 -4.54
CA LEU A 112 41.09 44.94 -3.27
C LEU A 112 42.62 45.14 -3.32
N ASP A 113 43.13 46.04 -2.48
CA ASP A 113 44.52 46.50 -2.50
C ASP A 113 45.55 45.46 -2.03
N HIS A 114 45.10 44.44 -1.30
CA HIS A 114 45.95 43.37 -0.78
C HIS A 114 46.06 42.19 -1.74
N ASN A 115 47.21 41.51 -1.67
CA ASN A 115 47.51 40.31 -2.43
C ASN A 115 48.08 39.26 -1.48
N TYR A 116 47.44 38.10 -1.40
CA TYR A 116 47.86 36.98 -0.59
C TYR A 116 48.34 35.85 -1.51
N ASP A 117 49.66 35.66 -1.58
CA ASP A 117 50.28 34.56 -2.35
C ASP A 117 49.80 34.48 -3.82
N GLY A 118 49.65 35.64 -4.47
CA GLY A 118 49.17 35.74 -5.84
C GLY A 118 47.64 35.79 -5.99
N ILE A 119 46.87 35.56 -4.93
CA ILE A 119 45.41 35.66 -4.92
C ILE A 119 44.99 37.08 -4.53
N LYS A 120 44.10 37.67 -5.32
CA LYS A 120 43.46 38.95 -5.03
C LYS A 120 41.96 38.76 -4.86
N GLU A 121 41.38 39.55 -3.98
CA GLU A 121 39.96 39.49 -3.66
C GLU A 121 39.18 40.58 -4.40
N LEU A 122 37.94 40.28 -4.77
CA LEU A 122 37.04 41.20 -5.46
C LEU A 122 35.98 41.73 -4.48
N ASP A 123 35.80 43.04 -4.44
CA ASP A 123 34.73 43.71 -3.70
C ASP A 123 33.42 43.69 -4.49
N ASN A 124 32.91 42.48 -4.75
CA ASN A 124 31.62 42.28 -5.41
C ASN A 124 30.46 42.42 -4.42
N SER A 125 29.36 43.00 -4.89
CA SER A 125 28.09 42.93 -4.15
C SER A 125 27.56 41.49 -4.13
N LEU A 126 26.92 41.11 -3.03
CA LEU A 126 26.30 39.79 -2.89
C LEU A 126 25.21 39.59 -3.96
N PRO A 127 25.13 38.41 -4.62
CA PRO A 127 24.10 38.16 -5.62
C PRO A 127 22.70 38.36 -5.05
N PRO A 128 21.82 39.17 -5.70
CA PRO A 128 20.45 39.38 -5.24
C PRO A 128 19.66 38.10 -4.93
N TRP A 129 19.82 37.03 -5.73
CA TRP A 129 19.12 35.77 -5.48
C TRP A 129 19.55 35.10 -4.17
N TRP A 130 20.84 35.24 -3.81
CA TRP A 130 21.40 34.69 -2.59
C TRP A 130 20.88 35.45 -1.37
N LEU A 131 20.86 36.79 -1.46
CA LEU A 131 20.30 37.65 -0.42
C LEU A 131 18.81 37.38 -0.20
N TYR A 132 18.02 37.28 -1.27
CA TYR A 132 16.59 36.97 -1.14
C TYR A 132 16.36 35.57 -0.55
N SER A 133 17.16 34.58 -0.93
CA SER A 133 17.11 33.24 -0.34
C SER A 133 17.44 33.27 1.16
N PHE A 134 18.44 34.06 1.56
CA PHE A 134 18.82 34.25 2.95
C PHE A 134 17.70 34.91 3.77
N TYR A 135 17.05 35.96 3.24
CA TYR A 135 15.90 36.56 3.93
C TYR A 135 14.67 35.65 3.93
N ALA A 136 14.45 34.89 2.87
CA ALA A 136 13.35 33.92 2.80
C ALA A 136 13.51 32.82 3.85
N SER A 137 14.74 32.34 4.11
CA SER A 137 14.99 31.35 5.16
C SER A 137 14.72 31.92 6.56
N ILE A 138 15.06 33.20 6.80
CA ILE A 138 14.73 33.90 8.06
C ILE A 138 13.21 33.99 8.25
N ILE A 139 12.48 34.39 7.20
CA ILE A 139 11.01 34.48 7.25
C ILE A 139 10.41 33.10 7.50
N PHE A 140 10.88 32.07 6.78
CA PHE A 140 10.43 30.69 6.96
C PHE A 140 10.67 30.21 8.39
N ALA A 141 11.86 30.45 8.95
CA ALA A 141 12.19 30.09 10.32
C ALA A 141 11.27 30.78 11.34
N ALA A 142 10.97 32.07 11.14
CA ALA A 142 10.04 32.79 12.00
C ALA A 142 8.62 32.21 11.92
N VAL A 143 8.11 31.93 10.72
CA VAL A 143 6.79 31.29 10.53
C VAL A 143 6.75 29.89 11.15
N TYR A 144 7.80 29.09 10.95
CA TYR A 144 7.93 27.76 11.51
C TYR A 144 7.91 27.79 13.04
N LEU A 145 8.71 28.68 13.65
CA LEU A 145 8.75 28.86 15.10
C LEU A 145 7.37 29.26 15.63
N LEU A 146 6.71 30.23 15.00
CA LEU A 146 5.37 30.64 15.42
C LEU A 146 4.37 29.48 15.32
N LYS A 147 4.35 28.75 14.20
CA LYS A 147 3.43 27.62 14.00
C LYS A 147 3.64 26.51 15.04
N TYR A 148 4.87 26.02 15.20
CA TYR A 148 5.13 24.82 15.99
C TYR A 148 5.41 25.10 17.47
N HIS A 149 5.93 26.27 17.85
CA HIS A 149 6.27 26.58 19.23
C HIS A 149 5.35 27.60 19.91
N VAL A 150 4.57 28.40 19.16
CA VAL A 150 3.65 29.39 19.74
C VAL A 150 2.19 28.99 19.56
N PHE A 151 1.83 28.48 18.38
CA PHE A 151 0.45 28.10 18.05
C PHE A 151 0.15 26.61 18.22
N ASN A 152 1.04 25.85 18.86
CA ASN A 152 0.89 24.41 19.12
C ASN A 152 0.45 23.62 17.87
N GLY A 153 1.13 23.84 16.74
CA GLY A 153 0.91 23.04 15.54
C GLY A 153 1.21 21.55 15.78
N ASP A 154 0.65 20.70 14.91
CA ASP A 154 0.72 19.25 15.04
C ASP A 154 2.16 18.75 15.23
N SER A 155 2.35 17.92 16.24
CA SER A 155 3.62 17.27 16.54
C SER A 155 3.78 15.97 15.76
N GLN A 156 5.00 15.43 15.76
CA GLN A 156 5.28 14.09 15.21
C GLN A 156 4.44 12.99 15.87
N TYR A 157 3.97 13.18 17.11
CA TYR A 157 3.13 12.20 17.79
C TYR A 157 1.68 12.28 17.33
N ASP A 158 1.19 13.49 17.03
CA ASP A 158 -0.15 13.69 16.49
C ASP A 158 -0.25 13.11 15.07
N GLU A 159 0.80 13.30 14.25
CA GLU A 159 0.93 12.66 12.93
C GLU A 159 0.92 11.13 13.04
N LEU A 160 1.70 10.56 13.96
CA LEU A 160 1.73 9.11 14.19
C LEU A 160 0.36 8.56 14.64
N GLU A 161 -0.36 9.28 15.49
CA GLU A 161 -1.69 8.84 15.94
C GLU A 161 -2.69 8.84 14.79
N GLN A 162 -2.62 9.85 13.90
CA GLN A 162 -3.43 9.90 12.68
C GLN A 162 -3.09 8.73 11.75
N GLU A 163 -1.81 8.48 11.48
CA GLU A 163 -1.38 7.33 10.66
C GLU A 163 -1.86 5.99 11.25
N TYR A 164 -1.79 5.82 12.58
CA TYR A 164 -2.30 4.62 13.24
C TYR A 164 -3.81 4.50 13.17
N ALA A 165 -4.56 5.60 13.24
CA ALA A 165 -6.01 5.59 13.06
C ALA A 165 -6.37 5.16 11.63
N GLU A 166 -5.70 5.71 10.62
CA GLU A 166 -5.88 5.34 9.22
C GLU A 166 -5.50 3.88 8.96
N ALA A 167 -4.36 3.44 9.50
CA ALA A 167 -3.91 2.06 9.40
C ALA A 167 -4.90 1.08 10.04
N LYS A 168 -5.50 1.43 11.19
CA LYS A 168 -6.55 0.62 11.82
C LYS A 168 -7.78 0.48 10.92
N ILE A 169 -8.25 1.59 10.33
CA ILE A 169 -9.39 1.59 9.42
C ILE A 169 -9.08 0.71 8.20
N ALA A 170 -7.89 0.85 7.60
CA ALA A 170 -7.46 0.05 6.46
C ALA A 170 -7.35 -1.45 6.82
N ILE A 171 -6.82 -1.79 8.00
CA ILE A 171 -6.76 -3.17 8.49
C ILE A 171 -8.18 -3.72 8.70
N GLU A 172 -9.09 -2.95 9.26
CA GLU A 172 -10.48 -3.36 9.46
C GLU A 172 -11.21 -3.58 8.13
N GLU A 173 -11.00 -2.70 7.15
CA GLU A 173 -11.55 -2.87 5.79
C GLU A 173 -10.97 -4.10 5.10
N TYR A 174 -9.66 -4.31 5.21
CA TYR A 174 -9.00 -5.51 4.70
C TYR A 174 -9.55 -6.77 5.37
N LYS A 175 -9.72 -6.77 6.70
CA LYS A 175 -10.30 -7.91 7.43
C LYS A 175 -11.73 -8.26 7.00
N LYS A 176 -12.55 -7.28 6.59
CA LYS A 176 -13.91 -7.55 6.07
C LYS A 176 -13.89 -8.36 4.77
N THR A 177 -12.83 -8.25 3.98
CA THR A 177 -12.70 -8.93 2.69
C THR A 177 -11.78 -10.16 2.76
N ALA A 178 -10.86 -10.20 3.73
CA ALA A 178 -9.87 -11.23 3.91
C ALA A 178 -10.38 -12.40 4.77
N LYS A 179 -11.34 -13.16 4.23
CA LYS A 179 -11.87 -14.40 4.86
C LYS A 179 -10.79 -15.46 5.14
N ASP A 180 -9.66 -15.40 4.45
CA ASP A 180 -8.56 -16.38 4.54
C ASP A 180 -7.53 -16.11 5.66
N LEU A 181 -7.72 -15.08 6.49
CA LEU A 181 -6.80 -14.76 7.62
C LEU A 181 -7.18 -15.43 8.94
N VAL A 182 -8.20 -16.29 8.93
CA VAL A 182 -8.67 -16.99 10.12
C VAL A 182 -7.65 -18.04 10.55
N ASP A 183 -7.37 -18.14 11.84
CA ASP A 183 -6.56 -19.20 12.44
C ASP A 183 -7.29 -19.85 13.62
N PHE A 184 -6.69 -20.87 14.22
CA PHE A 184 -7.31 -21.57 15.35
C PHE A 184 -7.53 -20.67 16.60
N THR A 185 -6.89 -19.50 16.68
CA THR A 185 -7.07 -18.56 17.80
C THR A 185 -8.22 -17.58 17.56
N THR A 186 -8.47 -17.25 16.30
CA THR A 186 -9.42 -16.23 15.83
C THR A 186 -10.70 -16.80 15.24
N VAL A 187 -10.75 -18.11 14.92
CA VAL A 187 -11.92 -18.75 14.32
C VAL A 187 -13.15 -18.72 15.23
N GLU A 188 -14.29 -18.39 14.63
CA GLU A 188 -15.62 -18.47 15.20
C GLU A 188 -16.49 -19.45 14.40
N VAL A 189 -17.56 -19.95 15.01
CA VAL A 189 -18.49 -20.88 14.34
C VAL A 189 -19.25 -20.13 13.25
N LEU A 190 -19.13 -20.59 12.01
CA LEU A 190 -19.87 -20.03 10.87
C LEU A 190 -21.27 -20.67 10.82
N THR A 191 -22.30 -19.84 10.91
CA THR A 191 -23.71 -20.28 10.89
C THR A 191 -24.43 -19.98 9.57
N ASP A 192 -23.79 -19.22 8.68
CA ASP A 192 -24.39 -18.86 7.39
C ASP A 192 -24.58 -20.08 6.49
N VAL A 193 -25.76 -20.18 5.87
CA VAL A 193 -26.14 -21.33 5.03
C VAL A 193 -25.16 -21.55 3.87
N SER A 194 -24.58 -20.49 3.30
CA SER A 194 -23.57 -20.61 2.26
C SER A 194 -22.27 -21.24 2.76
N ASP A 195 -21.85 -20.88 3.97
CA ASP A 195 -20.61 -21.39 4.57
C ASP A 195 -20.78 -22.85 5.00
N LEU A 196 -21.93 -23.20 5.58
CA LEU A 196 -22.25 -24.59 5.92
C LEU A 196 -22.35 -25.49 4.69
N LYS A 197 -22.92 -25.01 3.57
CA LYS A 197 -22.95 -25.75 2.30
C LYS A 197 -21.56 -25.95 1.69
N ALA A 198 -20.69 -24.94 1.78
CA ALA A 198 -19.30 -25.08 1.35
C ALA A 198 -18.56 -26.10 2.23
N GLY A 199 -18.76 -26.05 3.55
CA GLY A 199 -18.24 -27.01 4.51
C GLY A 199 -18.73 -28.44 4.24
N GLU A 200 -20.01 -28.62 3.92
CA GLU A 200 -20.61 -29.90 3.52
C GLU A 200 -19.95 -30.48 2.26
N ALA A 201 -19.72 -29.65 1.24
CA ALA A 201 -19.05 -30.07 0.01
C ALA A 201 -17.60 -30.52 0.28
N ILE A 202 -16.87 -29.78 1.13
CA ILE A 202 -15.52 -30.15 1.54
C ILE A 202 -15.53 -31.46 2.34
N PHE A 203 -16.45 -31.60 3.31
CA PHE A 203 -16.59 -32.80 4.13
C PHE A 203 -16.90 -34.04 3.29
N THR A 204 -17.83 -33.91 2.34
CA THR A 204 -18.22 -34.97 1.41
C THR A 204 -17.08 -35.39 0.50
N THR A 205 -16.22 -34.44 0.10
CA THR A 205 -15.10 -34.74 -0.79
C THR A 205 -13.93 -35.38 -0.05
N ASN A 206 -13.63 -34.92 1.17
CA ASN A 206 -12.34 -35.17 1.81
C ASN A 206 -12.43 -35.98 3.12
N CYS A 207 -13.55 -35.90 3.84
CA CYS A 207 -13.67 -36.40 5.22
C CYS A 207 -14.56 -37.65 5.33
N VAL A 208 -15.54 -37.78 4.41
CA VAL A 208 -16.58 -38.83 4.43
C VAL A 208 -16.01 -40.24 4.44
N ALA A 209 -14.87 -40.47 3.78
CA ALA A 209 -14.26 -41.79 3.67
C ALA A 209 -13.84 -42.37 5.03
N CYS A 210 -13.51 -41.50 6.00
CA CYS A 210 -13.11 -41.90 7.34
C CYS A 210 -14.22 -41.71 8.37
N HIS A 211 -15.02 -40.65 8.25
CA HIS A 211 -16.01 -40.25 9.26
C HIS A 211 -17.46 -40.59 8.91
N LYS A 212 -17.71 -41.20 7.74
CA LYS A 212 -19.04 -41.47 7.16
C LYS A 212 -19.80 -40.18 6.81
N ALA A 213 -20.87 -40.32 6.01
CA ALA A 213 -21.65 -39.18 5.53
C ALA A 213 -22.53 -38.55 6.62
N ASP A 214 -22.94 -39.35 7.59
CA ASP A 214 -23.72 -38.95 8.76
C ASP A 214 -22.84 -38.57 9.97
N GLY A 215 -21.51 -38.52 9.80
CA GLY A 215 -20.57 -38.24 10.88
C GLY A 215 -20.43 -39.37 11.91
N GLY A 216 -21.08 -40.52 11.70
CA GLY A 216 -21.15 -41.61 12.68
C GLY A 216 -19.83 -42.34 12.96
N GLY A 217 -18.75 -42.01 12.23
CA GLY A 217 -17.43 -42.58 12.47
C GLY A 217 -17.24 -43.96 11.83
N GLY A 218 -15.98 -44.27 11.49
CA GLY A 218 -15.58 -45.49 10.81
C GLY A 218 -14.10 -45.74 11.05
N ILE A 219 -13.26 -45.42 10.06
CA ILE A 219 -11.81 -45.34 10.26
C ILE A 219 -11.50 -44.20 11.25
N GLY A 220 -12.16 -43.06 11.08
CA GLY A 220 -12.12 -41.93 12.02
C GLY A 220 -13.10 -42.10 13.19
N PRO A 221 -12.98 -41.26 14.24
CA PRO A 221 -13.92 -41.25 15.38
C PRO A 221 -15.33 -40.79 14.96
N ASN A 222 -16.29 -41.08 15.84
CA ASN A 222 -17.64 -40.52 15.76
C ASN A 222 -17.60 -39.01 16.01
N LEU A 223 -18.27 -38.23 15.16
CA LEU A 223 -18.36 -36.76 15.26
C LEU A 223 -19.72 -36.29 15.79
N THR A 224 -20.61 -37.23 16.12
CA THR A 224 -22.00 -36.93 16.54
C THR A 224 -22.17 -36.90 18.06
N ASP A 225 -21.23 -37.46 18.82
CA ASP A 225 -21.30 -37.52 20.28
C ASP A 225 -20.56 -36.36 20.97
N GLU A 226 -20.60 -36.35 22.31
CA GLU A 226 -20.01 -35.29 23.15
C GLU A 226 -18.57 -35.61 23.57
N TYR A 227 -17.98 -36.72 23.10
CA TYR A 227 -16.65 -37.18 23.49
C TYR A 227 -15.62 -36.83 22.41
N TRP A 228 -14.57 -36.12 22.81
CA TRP A 228 -13.56 -35.62 21.88
C TRP A 228 -12.15 -35.96 22.33
N ILE A 229 -11.34 -36.46 21.40
CA ILE A 229 -9.93 -36.80 21.64
C ILE A 229 -9.06 -35.53 21.72
N LEU A 230 -9.36 -34.52 20.91
CA LEU A 230 -8.56 -33.29 20.76
C LEU A 230 -9.36 -32.00 21.09
N GLY A 231 -10.51 -32.16 21.76
CA GLY A 231 -11.47 -31.11 22.09
C GLY A 231 -12.50 -30.84 20.98
N GLY A 232 -13.73 -30.53 21.38
CA GLY A 232 -14.89 -30.36 20.49
C GLY A 232 -15.28 -28.91 20.17
N GLY A 233 -14.53 -27.91 20.66
CA GLY A 233 -14.78 -26.51 20.30
C GLY A 233 -14.30 -26.15 18.90
N ILE A 234 -14.84 -25.09 18.29
CA ILE A 234 -14.46 -24.65 16.94
C ILE A 234 -12.95 -24.45 16.76
N LYS A 235 -12.28 -23.89 17.76
CA LYS A 235 -10.82 -23.69 17.77
C LYS A 235 -10.06 -25.02 17.72
N ASN A 236 -10.54 -26.02 18.45
CA ASN A 236 -9.96 -27.35 18.50
C ASN A 236 -10.18 -28.14 17.20
N VAL A 237 -11.41 -28.10 16.68
CA VAL A 237 -11.76 -28.76 15.41
C VAL A 237 -10.99 -28.13 14.27
N PHE A 238 -10.96 -26.79 14.18
CA PHE A 238 -10.15 -26.06 13.19
C PHE A 238 -8.68 -26.46 13.27
N LYS A 239 -8.09 -26.46 14.48
CA LYS A 239 -6.69 -26.84 14.67
C LYS A 239 -6.44 -28.27 14.21
N THR A 240 -7.33 -29.21 14.53
CA THR A 240 -7.21 -30.61 14.13
C THR A 240 -7.31 -30.79 12.62
N VAL A 241 -8.19 -30.04 11.95
CA VAL A 241 -8.27 -30.07 10.48
C VAL A 241 -7.02 -29.44 9.85
N SER A 242 -6.57 -28.29 10.36
CA SER A 242 -5.40 -27.56 9.85
C SER A 242 -4.09 -28.35 10.02
N GLU A 243 -3.82 -28.78 11.25
CA GLU A 243 -2.53 -29.38 11.66
C GLU A 243 -2.52 -30.91 11.59
N GLY A 244 -3.67 -31.54 11.40
CA GLY A 244 -3.83 -32.98 11.44
C GLY A 244 -4.20 -33.51 12.83
N GLY A 245 -4.45 -34.82 12.88
CA GLY A 245 -4.79 -35.50 14.12
C GLY A 245 -3.56 -35.86 14.96
N ARG A 246 -3.68 -36.91 15.77
CA ARG A 246 -2.58 -37.45 16.57
C ARG A 246 -1.48 -38.04 15.66
N ASP A 247 -0.22 -37.86 16.04
CA ASP A 247 0.93 -38.42 15.33
C ASP A 247 0.79 -39.93 15.09
N GLY A 248 1.11 -40.37 13.87
CA GLY A 248 1.02 -41.77 13.45
C GLY A 248 -0.42 -42.28 13.26
N LYS A 249 -1.44 -41.43 13.32
CA LYS A 249 -2.82 -41.75 12.93
C LYS A 249 -3.13 -41.23 11.52
N GLY A 250 -4.23 -41.70 10.95
CA GLY A 250 -4.57 -41.45 9.53
C GLY A 250 -5.06 -40.04 9.17
N MET A 251 -5.29 -39.15 10.15
CA MET A 251 -5.79 -37.79 9.88
C MET A 251 -4.63 -36.85 9.52
N ILE A 252 -4.53 -36.49 8.24
CA ILE A 252 -3.49 -35.61 7.69
C ILE A 252 -3.76 -34.12 7.99
N ALA A 253 -2.72 -33.30 7.87
CA ALA A 253 -2.81 -31.84 7.96
C ALA A 253 -3.38 -31.24 6.66
N TRP A 254 -4.57 -30.64 6.72
CA TRP A 254 -5.24 -30.11 5.53
C TRP A 254 -4.81 -28.69 5.15
N LYS A 255 -4.01 -27.99 5.97
CA LYS A 255 -3.52 -26.64 5.67
C LYS A 255 -2.67 -26.51 4.40
N GLN A 256 -2.22 -27.63 3.83
CA GLN A 256 -1.51 -27.66 2.55
C GLN A 256 -2.46 -27.72 1.35
N ASN A 257 -3.73 -28.06 1.57
CA ASN A 257 -4.72 -28.32 0.52
C ASN A 257 -5.97 -27.44 0.63
N LEU A 258 -6.30 -26.96 1.83
CA LEU A 258 -7.43 -26.10 2.12
C LEU A 258 -6.95 -24.74 2.62
N LYS A 259 -7.63 -23.69 2.19
CA LYS A 259 -7.46 -22.35 2.71
C LYS A 259 -8.02 -22.24 4.13
N PRO A 260 -7.58 -21.27 4.94
CA PRO A 260 -8.10 -21.13 6.30
C PRO A 260 -9.61 -20.87 6.37
N SER A 261 -10.20 -20.15 5.40
CA SER A 261 -11.66 -19.99 5.33
C SER A 261 -12.39 -21.31 5.07
N GLU A 262 -11.85 -22.16 4.18
CA GLU A 262 -12.39 -23.48 3.86
C GLU A 262 -12.28 -24.43 5.07
N ILE A 263 -11.19 -24.31 5.84
CA ILE A 263 -11.02 -25.04 7.12
C ILE A 263 -12.07 -24.58 8.14
N ALA A 264 -12.34 -23.27 8.25
CA ALA A 264 -13.39 -22.75 9.13
C ALA A 264 -14.79 -23.24 8.72
N GLN A 265 -15.07 -23.29 7.41
CA GLN A 265 -16.34 -23.80 6.87
C GLN A 265 -16.55 -25.28 7.19
N VAL A 266 -15.57 -26.15 6.91
CA VAL A 266 -15.70 -27.58 7.21
C VAL A 266 -15.71 -27.85 8.72
N ALA A 267 -14.93 -27.12 9.52
CA ALA A 267 -14.95 -27.24 10.98
C ALA A 267 -16.31 -26.84 11.56
N SER A 268 -16.92 -25.76 11.06
CA SER A 268 -18.26 -25.33 11.47
C SER A 268 -19.33 -26.34 11.06
N TYR A 269 -19.22 -26.91 9.85
CA TYR A 269 -20.12 -27.98 9.40
C TYR A 269 -20.00 -29.23 10.27
N VAL A 270 -18.79 -29.64 10.67
CA VAL A 270 -18.58 -30.79 11.56
C VAL A 270 -19.32 -30.64 12.89
N LEU A 271 -19.33 -29.43 13.46
CA LEU A 271 -20.05 -29.16 14.72
C LEU A 271 -21.58 -29.31 14.59
N THR A 272 -22.13 -29.28 13.37
CA THR A 272 -23.57 -29.52 13.17
C THR A 272 -23.98 -30.98 13.35
N PHE A 273 -23.03 -31.92 13.35
CA PHE A 273 -23.30 -33.34 13.60
C PHE A 273 -23.58 -33.66 15.06
N GLN A 274 -23.11 -32.83 16.01
CA GLN A 274 -23.25 -33.13 17.42
C GLN A 274 -24.73 -33.20 17.83
N GLY A 275 -25.12 -34.29 18.49
CA GLY A 275 -26.51 -34.57 18.87
C GLY A 275 -27.36 -35.22 17.78
N THR A 276 -26.82 -35.47 16.59
CA THR A 276 -27.50 -36.27 15.56
C THR A 276 -27.40 -37.77 15.86
N THR A 277 -28.32 -38.59 15.32
CA THR A 277 -28.32 -40.04 15.51
C THR A 277 -27.97 -40.75 14.21
N PRO A 278 -26.70 -41.14 14.01
CA PRO A 278 -26.27 -41.89 12.82
C PRO A 278 -26.81 -43.33 12.87
N ALA A 279 -26.89 -43.99 11.71
CA ALA A 279 -27.48 -45.33 11.62
C ALA A 279 -26.60 -46.42 12.29
N GLU A 280 -25.28 -46.26 12.20
CA GLU A 280 -24.29 -47.16 12.78
C GLU A 280 -23.15 -46.34 13.41
N PRO A 281 -23.37 -45.73 14.60
CA PRO A 281 -22.36 -44.97 15.30
C PRO A 281 -21.21 -45.88 15.75
N LYS A 282 -19.98 -45.41 15.56
CA LYS A 282 -18.81 -45.94 16.25
C LYS A 282 -18.93 -45.60 17.74
N GLU A 283 -18.37 -46.45 18.61
CA GLU A 283 -18.27 -46.16 20.04
C GLU A 283 -17.52 -44.83 20.29
N ALA A 284 -17.95 -44.11 21.32
CA ALA A 284 -17.39 -42.82 21.69
C ALA A 284 -15.89 -42.95 22.04
N GLU A 285 -15.07 -42.02 21.53
CA GLU A 285 -13.63 -41.99 21.76
C GLU A 285 -13.19 -40.64 22.34
N GLY A 286 -12.41 -40.66 23.41
CA GLY A 286 -11.89 -39.44 24.06
C GLY A 286 -12.65 -39.09 25.32
N ASP A 287 -12.53 -37.82 25.73
CA ASP A 287 -13.09 -37.31 26.98
C ASP A 287 -14.35 -36.49 26.71
N LEU A 288 -15.29 -36.50 27.66
CA LEU A 288 -16.48 -35.65 27.57
C LEU A 288 -16.07 -34.19 27.46
N TRP A 289 -16.44 -33.53 26.36
CA TRP A 289 -16.13 -32.14 26.12
C TRP A 289 -17.22 -31.24 26.68
N VAL A 290 -16.90 -30.53 27.77
CA VAL A 290 -17.80 -29.53 28.36
C VAL A 290 -17.39 -28.16 27.84
N THR A 291 -18.28 -27.50 27.10
CA THR A 291 -18.09 -26.10 26.73
C THR A 291 -18.24 -25.23 27.98
N GLU A 292 -17.37 -24.24 28.22
CA GLU A 292 -17.41 -23.34 29.38
C GLU A 292 -18.73 -22.53 29.56
N ASN A 293 -19.73 -22.70 28.68
CA ASN A 293 -21.03 -22.04 28.75
C ASN A 293 -22.20 -22.92 29.23
N THR A 294 -21.95 -24.11 29.78
CA THR A 294 -22.98 -24.85 30.53
C THR A 294 -22.67 -24.86 32.01
N THR A 295 -23.23 -23.89 32.73
CA THR A 295 -23.34 -23.92 34.20
C THR A 295 -24.10 -25.19 34.59
N PRO A 296 -23.53 -26.11 35.40
CA PRO A 296 -24.32 -27.17 35.98
C PRO A 296 -25.26 -26.54 37.02
N GLU A 297 -26.57 -26.74 36.87
CA GLU A 297 -27.52 -26.50 37.95
C GLU A 297 -27.04 -27.23 39.20
N GLU A 298 -26.68 -26.45 40.24
CA GLU A 298 -26.35 -26.96 41.55
C GLU A 298 -27.55 -27.74 42.11
N THR A 299 -27.42 -29.06 42.17
CA THR A 299 -28.24 -29.88 43.06
C THR A 299 -27.95 -29.46 44.49
N GLY A 300 -28.88 -28.72 45.08
CA GLY A 300 -28.81 -28.29 46.47
C GLY A 300 -28.78 -29.47 47.44
N THR A 301 -27.99 -29.33 48.50
CA THR A 301 -28.25 -29.98 49.79
C THR A 301 -27.79 -29.05 50.91
N PRO A 302 -28.60 -28.80 51.94
CA PRO A 302 -28.29 -27.84 53.01
C PRO A 302 -27.68 -28.54 54.23
N GLU A 303 -26.75 -27.90 54.95
CA GLU A 303 -26.71 -27.92 56.42
C GLU A 303 -25.63 -27.01 57.01
N ASN A 304 -26.09 -25.92 57.61
CA ASN A 304 -25.80 -25.45 58.97
C ASN A 304 -24.47 -25.91 59.64
N ALA A 305 -23.61 -24.96 60.03
CA ALA A 305 -23.41 -24.61 61.45
C ALA A 305 -22.22 -23.65 61.68
N THR A 306 -22.48 -22.68 62.57
CA THR A 306 -21.59 -22.06 63.58
C THR A 306 -20.55 -21.00 63.17
N GLU A 307 -20.94 -19.74 63.46
CA GLU A 307 -20.24 -18.76 64.30
C GLU A 307 -18.73 -18.94 64.57
N ALA A 308 -17.95 -17.93 64.18
CA ALA A 308 -16.93 -17.33 65.04
C ALA A 308 -16.64 -15.88 64.60
N THR A 309 -17.09 -14.94 65.43
CA THR A 309 -16.67 -13.53 65.47
C THR A 309 -15.19 -13.40 65.83
N VAL A 310 -14.43 -12.54 65.15
CA VAL A 310 -13.33 -11.77 65.77
C VAL A 310 -13.24 -10.37 65.15
N GLU A 311 -13.17 -9.40 66.06
CA GLU A 311 -13.06 -7.96 65.90
C GLU A 311 -11.79 -7.46 65.21
N THR A 312 -11.93 -6.27 64.60
CA THR A 312 -11.03 -5.10 64.54
C THR A 312 -9.51 -5.29 64.69
N ASP A 313 -8.74 -4.69 63.77
CA ASP A 313 -8.03 -3.45 64.13
C ASP A 313 -7.61 -2.66 62.87
N SER A 314 -7.85 -1.36 62.92
CA SER A 314 -7.33 -0.38 61.97
C SER A 314 -6.12 0.30 62.62
N THR A 315 -4.96 0.24 62.00
CA THR A 315 -3.88 1.17 62.34
C THR A 315 -3.10 1.56 61.10
N THR A 316 -3.30 2.83 60.73
CA THR A 316 -2.39 3.72 59.99
C THR A 316 -0.91 3.49 60.33
N VAL A 317 0.00 3.63 59.34
CA VAL A 317 1.18 4.53 59.38
C VAL A 317 1.76 4.68 57.95
N ASN A 318 1.87 5.95 57.54
CA ASN A 318 2.68 6.60 56.48
C ASN A 318 2.50 6.25 55.01
#